data_AF-A0AAV2WP54-F1
#
_entry.id   AF-A0AAV2WP54-F1
#
_cell.length_a   1.000
_cell.length_b   1.000
_cell.length_c   1.000
_cell.angle_alpha   90.00
_cell.angle_beta   90.00
_cell.angle_gamma   90.00
#
_symmetry.space_group_name_H-M   'P 1'
#
loop_
_entity.id
_entity.type
_entity.pdbx_description
1 polymer ?
#
loop_
_entity_poly.entity_id
_entity_poly.type
_entity_poly.pdbx_seq_one_letter_code
_entity_poly.pdbx_strand_id
1 'polypeptide(L)'
;MRPYHVAIVGSGPSGFFAAASLLKAGQDDRDFRVDMIEMLPTPWGLVRSGVAPDHPKIKSISAQFAKTAEDPRFRFFGNIGVGEHVHAAELAERYDAVIYAIGAQSDRVLGIPGEDLPGSVSAVDFVGWYNGHPHFEETAPDLDVERAVVIGNGNVALDVARILISEP
;
A
#
# COMPACT_ATOMS: atom_id res chain seq x y z
N MET A 1 -34.56 6.25 1.63
CA MET A 1 -33.38 7.14 1.56
C MET A 1 -32.45 6.60 0.48
N ARG A 2 -31.72 7.46 -0.25
CA ARG A 2 -30.69 6.98 -1.19
C ARG A 2 -29.48 6.43 -0.40
N PRO A 3 -28.69 5.49 -0.95
CA PRO A 3 -27.44 5.08 -0.33
C PRO A 3 -26.47 6.26 -0.18
N TYR A 4 -25.65 6.20 0.85
CA TYR A 4 -24.45 7.03 0.97
C TYR A 4 -23.34 6.43 0.11
N HIS A 5 -22.75 7.25 -0.75
CA HIS A 5 -21.61 6.89 -1.58
C HIS A 5 -20.33 7.36 -0.91
N VAL A 6 -19.42 6.43 -0.61
CA VAL A 6 -18.14 6.74 0.02
C VAL A 6 -16.99 6.30 -0.89
N ALA A 7 -16.10 7.23 -1.22
CA ALA A 7 -14.85 6.91 -1.88
C ALA A 7 -13.76 6.61 -0.85
N ILE A 8 -12.95 5.58 -1.09
CA ILE A 8 -11.76 5.27 -0.29
C ILE A 8 -10.55 5.34 -1.23
N VAL A 9 -9.62 6.24 -0.96
CA VAL A 9 -8.39 6.42 -1.75
C VAL A 9 -7.27 5.63 -1.10
N GLY A 10 -6.88 4.52 -1.73
CA GLY A 10 -5.90 3.56 -1.25
C GLY A 10 -6.53 2.26 -0.78
N SER A 11 -5.98 1.14 -1.24
CA SER A 11 -6.47 -0.22 -1.02
C SER A 11 -5.61 -1.05 -0.06
N GLY A 12 -4.83 -0.38 0.79
CA GLY A 12 -4.12 -1.02 1.90
C GLY A 12 -5.07 -1.49 3.02
N PRO A 13 -4.52 -2.04 4.11
CA PRO A 13 -5.31 -2.53 5.24
C PRO A 13 -6.30 -1.51 5.80
N SER A 14 -5.88 -0.25 6.00
CA SER A 14 -6.76 0.81 6.52
C SER A 14 -7.96 1.07 5.61
N GLY A 15 -7.77 1.05 4.29
CA GLY A 15 -8.85 1.21 3.31
C GLY A 15 -9.84 0.05 3.37
N PHE A 16 -9.36 -1.19 3.44
CA PHE A 16 -10.23 -2.37 3.55
C PHE A 16 -10.95 -2.47 4.90
N PHE A 17 -10.30 -2.11 6.00
CA PHE A 17 -10.97 -2.05 7.30
C PHE A 17 -12.06 -0.98 7.32
N ALA A 18 -11.81 0.20 6.75
CA ALA A 18 -12.83 1.24 6.62
C ALA A 18 -14.01 0.77 5.75
N ALA A 19 -13.74 0.12 4.61
CA ALA A 19 -14.78 -0.47 3.75
C ALA A 19 -15.63 -1.49 4.53
N ALA A 20 -15.00 -2.44 5.21
CA ALA A 20 -15.70 -3.45 5.99
C ALA A 20 -16.56 -2.84 7.11
N SER A 21 -16.08 -1.80 7.79
CA SER A 21 -16.84 -1.07 8.80
C SER A 21 -18.07 -0.36 8.23
N LEU A 22 -17.93 0.30 7.07
CA LEU A 22 -19.06 0.96 6.38
C LEU A 22 -20.11 -0.06 5.92
N LEU A 23 -19.68 -1.15 5.29
CA LEU A 23 -20.58 -2.20 4.79
C LEU A 23 -21.31 -2.93 5.93
N LYS A 24 -20.65 -3.09 7.08
CA LYS A 24 -21.27 -3.65 8.30
C LYS A 24 -22.30 -2.69 8.88
N ALA A 25 -21.98 -1.40 9.02
CA ALA A 25 -22.94 -0.38 9.45
C ALA A 25 -24.12 -0.25 8.48
N GLY A 26 -23.91 -0.64 7.22
CA GLY A 26 -24.92 -0.67 6.18
C GLY A 26 -25.98 -1.78 6.30
N GLN A 27 -25.91 -2.64 7.32
CA GLN A 27 -26.87 -3.72 7.58
C GLN A 27 -28.00 -3.30 8.53
N ASP A 28 -27.87 -2.11 9.13
CA ASP A 28 -28.85 -1.55 10.07
C ASP A 28 -29.83 -0.63 9.31
N ASP A 29 -29.87 0.68 9.62
CA ASP A 29 -30.82 1.66 9.06
C ASP A 29 -30.20 2.58 7.96
N ARG A 30 -28.96 2.35 7.56
CA ARG A 30 -28.26 3.14 6.53
C ARG A 30 -27.79 2.22 5.41
N ASP A 31 -27.82 2.68 4.17
CA ASP A 31 -27.24 1.95 3.03
C ASP A 31 -25.97 2.65 2.60
N PHE A 32 -24.87 1.90 2.41
CA PHE A 32 -23.56 2.41 2.01
C PHE A 32 -23.09 1.69 0.76
N ARG A 33 -22.57 2.46 -0.20
CA ARG A 33 -21.84 1.97 -1.36
C ARG A 33 -20.42 2.50 -1.33
N VAL A 34 -19.45 1.62 -1.51
CA VAL A 34 -18.04 1.91 -1.34
C VAL A 34 -17.32 1.74 -2.67
N ASP A 35 -16.68 2.81 -3.13
CA ASP A 35 -15.76 2.76 -4.27
C ASP A 35 -14.33 2.93 -3.75
N MET A 36 -13.51 1.91 -3.97
CA MET A 36 -12.09 1.94 -3.61
C MET A 36 -11.27 2.30 -4.84
N ILE A 37 -10.52 3.40 -4.74
CA ILE A 37 -9.69 3.96 -5.79
C ILE A 37 -8.24 3.69 -5.42
N GLU A 38 -7.51 2.99 -6.28
CA GLU A 38 -6.14 2.56 -6.02
C GLU A 38 -5.21 3.02 -7.15
N MET A 39 -4.05 3.55 -6.76
CA MET A 39 -3.01 4.01 -7.68
C MET A 39 -2.46 2.85 -8.52
N LEU A 40 -2.25 1.69 -7.91
CA LEU A 40 -1.71 0.51 -8.59
C LEU A 40 -2.80 -0.34 -9.26
N PRO A 41 -2.45 -1.19 -10.24
CA PRO A 41 -3.36 -2.19 -10.77
C PRO A 41 -3.77 -3.26 -9.73
N THR A 42 -2.95 -3.47 -8.71
CA THR A 42 -3.13 -4.52 -7.70
C THR A 42 -3.52 -3.94 -6.33
N PRO A 43 -4.48 -4.55 -5.61
CA PRO A 43 -4.87 -4.09 -4.29
C PRO A 43 -3.89 -4.50 -3.18
N TRP A 44 -4.26 -4.20 -1.93
CA TRP A 44 -3.69 -4.66 -0.65
C TRP A 44 -2.49 -3.86 -0.12
N GLY A 45 -1.98 -2.90 -0.89
CA GLY A 45 -0.87 -2.03 -0.48
C GLY A 45 0.32 -2.82 0.08
N LEU A 46 0.85 -2.40 1.23
CA LEU A 46 2.03 -3.02 1.84
C LEU A 46 1.84 -4.47 2.28
N VAL A 47 0.62 -5.01 2.37
CA VAL A 47 0.45 -6.47 2.56
C VAL A 47 1.02 -7.23 1.36
N ARG A 48 0.87 -6.67 0.15
CA ARG A 48 1.46 -7.20 -1.08
C ARG A 48 2.92 -6.75 -1.22
N SER A 49 3.15 -5.43 -1.21
CA SER A 49 4.40 -4.80 -1.64
C SER A 49 5.40 -4.46 -0.53
N GLY A 50 5.04 -4.65 0.75
CA GLY A 50 5.90 -4.33 1.89
C GLY A 50 6.29 -5.58 2.68
N VAL A 51 5.31 -6.37 3.11
CA VAL A 51 5.52 -7.62 3.86
C VAL A 51 6.50 -8.50 3.09
N ALA A 52 7.62 -8.82 3.74
CA ALA A 52 8.69 -9.59 3.15
C ALA A 52 8.20 -10.95 2.59
N PRO A 53 8.82 -11.46 1.51
CA PRO A 53 8.38 -12.69 0.84
C PRO A 53 8.46 -13.93 1.75
N ASP A 54 9.38 -13.94 2.73
CA ASP A 54 9.54 -14.98 3.74
C ASP A 54 8.49 -14.89 4.88
N HIS A 55 7.58 -13.93 4.84
CA HIS A 55 6.46 -13.75 5.79
C HIS A 55 5.06 -14.03 5.20
N PRO A 56 4.81 -15.20 4.59
CA PRO A 56 3.53 -15.47 3.90
C PRO A 56 2.32 -15.50 4.84
N LYS A 57 2.52 -15.87 6.11
CA LYS A 57 1.45 -15.94 7.12
C LYS A 57 0.74 -14.61 7.31
N ILE A 58 1.48 -13.49 7.29
CA ILE A 58 0.91 -12.15 7.46
C ILE A 58 0.09 -11.76 6.21
N LYS A 59 0.48 -12.22 5.02
CA LYS A 59 -0.25 -11.98 3.77
C LYS A 59 -1.63 -12.67 3.71
N SER A 60 -1.92 -13.61 4.63
CA SER A 60 -3.22 -14.30 4.72
C SER A 60 -4.41 -13.37 5.01
N ILE A 61 -4.15 -12.18 5.56
CA ILE A 61 -5.20 -11.16 5.78
C ILE A 61 -5.88 -10.71 4.48
N SER A 62 -5.21 -10.88 3.33
CA SER A 62 -5.79 -10.61 2.01
C SER A 62 -7.07 -11.41 1.74
N ALA A 63 -7.26 -12.58 2.37
CA ALA A 63 -8.51 -13.34 2.27
C ALA A 63 -9.70 -12.58 2.90
N GLN A 64 -9.48 -11.85 3.99
CA GLN A 64 -10.52 -11.00 4.59
C GLN A 64 -10.85 -9.80 3.71
N PHE A 65 -9.84 -9.24 3.04
CA PHE A 65 -10.03 -8.14 2.08
C PHE A 65 -10.80 -8.63 0.85
N ALA A 66 -10.47 -9.80 0.32
CA ALA A 66 -11.20 -10.43 -0.78
C ALA A 66 -12.68 -10.64 -0.43
N LYS A 67 -12.98 -11.17 0.77
CA LYS A 67 -14.36 -11.30 1.26
C LYS A 67 -15.10 -9.96 1.34
N THR A 68 -14.41 -8.88 1.68
CA THR A 68 -15.01 -7.53 1.68
C THR A 68 -15.28 -7.06 0.25
N ALA A 69 -14.37 -7.36 -0.68
CA ALA A 69 -14.50 -7.00 -2.09
C ALA A 69 -15.58 -7.78 -2.87
N GLU A 70 -16.02 -8.92 -2.33
CA GLU A 70 -17.14 -9.70 -2.87
C GLU A 70 -18.52 -9.07 -2.59
N ASP A 71 -18.62 -8.10 -1.67
CA ASP A 71 -19.89 -7.42 -1.37
C ASP A 71 -20.39 -6.66 -2.61
N PRO A 72 -21.64 -6.84 -3.06
CA PRO A 72 -22.18 -6.16 -4.25
C PRO A 72 -22.23 -4.63 -4.13
N ARG A 73 -22.07 -4.09 -2.91
CA ARG A 73 -22.00 -2.64 -2.64
C ARG A 73 -20.57 -2.10 -2.70
N PHE A 74 -19.57 -2.96 -2.88
CA PHE A 74 -18.17 -2.61 -3.04
C PHE A 74 -17.76 -2.63 -4.52
N ARG A 75 -16.96 -1.67 -4.94
CA ARG A 75 -16.30 -1.66 -6.26
C ARG A 75 -14.85 -1.25 -6.12
N PHE A 76 -13.98 -1.89 -6.89
CA PHE A 76 -12.56 -1.59 -6.96
C PHE A 76 -12.22 -0.96 -8.31
N PHE A 77 -11.48 0.16 -8.26
CA PHE A 77 -10.96 0.87 -9.42
C PHE A 77 -9.45 1.06 -9.22
N GLY A 78 -8.68 0.10 -9.73
CA GLY A 78 -7.22 0.16 -9.73
C GLY A 78 -6.68 0.97 -10.91
N ASN A 79 -5.39 1.29 -10.84
CA ASN A 79 -4.67 2.10 -11.83
C ASN A 79 -5.26 3.51 -11.99
N ILE A 80 -5.72 4.12 -10.89
CA ILE A 80 -6.25 5.49 -10.83
C ILE A 80 -5.51 6.27 -9.74
N GLY A 81 -4.57 7.11 -10.15
CA GLY A 81 -3.88 8.04 -9.27
C GLY A 81 -4.75 9.25 -8.91
N VAL A 82 -5.11 9.40 -7.63
CA VAL A 82 -5.76 10.62 -7.13
C VAL A 82 -4.72 11.72 -6.97
N GLY A 83 -4.95 12.86 -7.62
CA GLY A 83 -3.96 13.93 -7.84
C GLY A 83 -3.47 14.01 -9.29
N GLU A 84 -3.70 12.97 -10.09
CA GLU A 84 -3.28 12.86 -11.49
C GLU A 84 -4.48 12.63 -12.43
N HIS A 85 -5.23 11.55 -12.20
CA HIS A 85 -6.35 11.13 -13.05
C HIS A 85 -7.68 11.74 -12.58
N VAL A 86 -7.84 11.89 -11.27
CA VAL A 86 -8.96 12.57 -10.60
C VAL A 86 -8.42 13.37 -9.42
N HIS A 87 -9.09 14.45 -9.05
CA HIS A 87 -8.64 15.34 -7.99
C HIS A 87 -9.52 15.27 -6.73
N ALA A 88 -8.94 15.63 -5.59
CA ALA A 88 -9.61 15.61 -4.29
C ALA A 88 -10.94 16.38 -4.28
N ALA A 89 -10.98 17.56 -4.91
CA ALA A 89 -12.19 18.37 -5.03
C ALA A 89 -13.30 17.66 -5.83
N GLU A 90 -12.92 16.97 -6.91
CA GLU A 90 -13.88 16.24 -7.75
C GLU A 90 -14.50 15.06 -7.00
N LEU A 91 -13.70 14.36 -6.19
CA LEU A 91 -14.19 13.29 -5.33
C LEU A 91 -15.13 13.84 -4.25
N ALA A 92 -14.80 14.97 -3.63
CA ALA A 92 -15.64 15.60 -2.61
C ALA A 92 -16.99 16.08 -3.14
N GLU A 93 -17.07 16.46 -4.43
CA GLU A 93 -18.33 16.83 -5.08
C GLU A 93 -19.19 15.61 -5.48
N ARG A 94 -18.56 14.46 -5.76
CA ARG A 94 -19.24 13.26 -6.31
C ARG A 94 -19.65 12.24 -5.25
N TYR A 95 -19.01 12.25 -4.09
CA TYR A 95 -19.25 11.31 -2.99
C TYR A 95 -19.75 12.04 -1.75
N ASP A 96 -20.56 11.37 -0.95
CA ASP A 96 -21.03 11.91 0.33
C ASP A 96 -19.88 12.03 1.35
N ALA A 97 -18.85 11.19 1.21
CA ALA A 97 -17.61 11.27 1.98
C ALA A 97 -16.43 10.67 1.20
N VAL A 98 -15.21 11.11 1.52
CA VAL A 98 -13.96 10.58 0.99
C VAL A 98 -13.03 10.22 2.15
N ILE A 99 -12.50 9.00 2.14
CA ILE A 99 -11.52 8.52 3.13
C ILE A 99 -10.17 8.35 2.43
N TYR A 100 -9.15 9.07 2.90
CA TYR A 100 -7.78 8.91 2.42
C TYR A 100 -7.05 7.85 3.25
N ALA A 101 -6.74 6.73 2.60
CA ALA A 101 -6.04 5.57 3.14
C ALA A 101 -4.72 5.33 2.37
N ILE A 102 -4.03 6.41 2.00
CA ILE A 102 -2.88 6.42 1.07
C ILE A 102 -1.57 5.91 1.66
N GLY A 103 -1.51 5.65 2.97
CA GLY A 103 -0.29 5.22 3.65
C GLY A 103 0.85 6.25 3.57
N ALA A 104 2.09 5.78 3.67
CA ALA A 104 3.30 6.57 3.48
C ALA A 104 4.08 5.99 2.29
N GLN A 105 4.22 6.78 1.22
CA GLN A 105 4.77 6.33 -0.07
C GLN A 105 6.25 6.67 -0.25
N SER A 106 6.83 7.48 0.65
CA SER A 106 8.21 7.94 0.58
C SER A 106 8.91 7.69 1.92
N ASP A 107 10.23 7.72 1.89
CA ASP A 107 11.15 7.45 2.97
C ASP A 107 11.52 8.72 3.78
N ARG A 108 12.33 8.51 4.81
CA ARG A 108 12.94 9.59 5.59
C ARG A 108 14.42 9.66 5.24
N VAL A 109 14.84 10.80 4.74
CA VAL A 109 16.25 11.09 4.47
C VAL A 109 17.07 11.22 5.77
N LEU A 110 18.33 10.81 5.72
CA LEU A 110 19.33 10.95 6.76
C LEU A 110 19.89 12.38 6.81
N GLY A 111 19.96 13.06 5.65
CA GLY A 111 20.49 14.42 5.53
C GLY A 111 22.00 14.50 5.73
N ILE A 112 22.75 13.51 5.26
CA ILE A 112 24.20 13.40 5.46
C ILE A 112 24.99 13.47 4.14
N PRO A 113 26.24 13.96 4.15
CA PRO A 113 27.09 13.91 2.97
C PRO A 113 27.28 12.48 2.44
N GLY A 114 27.07 12.28 1.13
CA GLY A 114 27.22 10.99 0.47
C GLY A 114 25.94 10.14 0.41
N GLU A 115 24.81 10.62 0.95
CA GLU A 115 23.53 9.91 0.91
C GLU A 115 23.01 9.66 -0.52
N ASP A 116 23.34 10.52 -1.48
CA ASP A 116 22.92 10.39 -2.88
C ASP A 116 23.91 9.58 -3.75
N LEU A 117 24.95 8.97 -3.17
CA LEU A 117 25.92 8.17 -3.94
C LEU A 117 25.28 6.86 -4.43
N PRO A 118 25.65 6.35 -5.62
CA PRO A 118 25.23 5.02 -6.06
C PRO A 118 25.53 3.95 -5.00
N GLY A 119 24.54 3.11 -4.69
CA GLY A 119 24.61 2.10 -3.63
C GLY A 119 24.05 2.56 -2.27
N SER A 120 23.80 3.86 -2.08
CA SER A 120 23.01 4.37 -0.96
C SER A 120 21.54 4.39 -1.36
N VAL A 121 20.74 3.49 -0.80
CA VAL A 121 19.32 3.31 -1.15
C VAL A 121 18.44 3.29 0.09
N SER A 122 17.22 3.79 -0.04
CA SER A 122 16.24 3.73 1.04
C SER A 122 15.74 2.28 1.22
N ALA A 123 15.33 1.94 2.44
CA ALA A 123 14.67 0.66 2.68
C ALA A 123 13.32 0.58 1.94
N VAL A 124 12.64 1.71 1.70
CA VAL A 124 11.38 1.73 0.93
C VAL A 124 11.63 1.23 -0.49
N ASP A 125 12.68 1.72 -1.13
CA ASP A 125 13.02 1.39 -2.51
C ASP A 125 13.50 -0.06 -2.62
N PHE A 126 14.37 -0.50 -1.71
CA PHE A 126 14.88 -1.86 -1.67
C PHE A 126 13.75 -2.89 -1.45
N VAL A 127 12.84 -2.60 -0.51
CA VAL A 127 11.67 -3.44 -0.21
C VAL A 127 10.69 -3.47 -1.36
N GLY A 128 10.44 -2.31 -1.97
CA GLY A 128 9.60 -2.20 -3.16
C GLY A 128 10.15 -3.04 -4.31
N TRP A 129 11.46 -2.94 -4.56
CA TRP A 129 12.16 -3.69 -5.59
C TRP A 129 12.04 -5.20 -5.40
N TYR A 130 12.43 -5.74 -4.24
CA TYR A 130 12.38 -7.19 -4.04
C TYR A 130 10.95 -7.76 -3.98
N ASN A 131 9.94 -6.93 -3.67
CA ASN A 131 8.53 -7.34 -3.67
C ASN A 131 7.84 -7.11 -5.04
N GLY A 132 8.55 -6.63 -6.05
CA GLY A 132 8.00 -6.42 -7.40
C GLY A 132 6.98 -5.27 -7.47
N HIS A 133 7.21 -4.20 -6.71
CA HIS A 133 6.41 -2.98 -6.81
C HIS A 133 6.82 -2.18 -8.06
N PRO A 134 5.89 -1.79 -8.95
CA PRO A 134 6.23 -1.26 -10.28
C PRO A 134 7.00 0.07 -10.25
N HIS A 135 6.82 0.90 -9.22
CA HIS A 135 7.60 2.15 -9.10
C HIS A 135 9.06 1.95 -8.68
N PHE A 136 9.46 0.75 -8.28
CA PHE A 136 10.80 0.44 -7.76
C PHE A 136 11.50 -0.65 -8.60
N GLU A 137 11.00 -0.95 -9.79
CA GLU A 137 11.59 -1.94 -10.70
C GLU A 137 13.04 -1.59 -11.06
N GLU A 138 13.29 -0.31 -11.32
CA GLU A 138 14.58 0.24 -11.74
C GLU A 138 15.57 0.48 -10.59
N THR A 139 15.19 0.26 -9.32
CA THR A 139 16.08 0.48 -8.16
C THR A 139 17.34 -0.41 -8.24
N ALA A 140 17.18 -1.64 -8.72
CA ALA A 140 18.23 -2.64 -9.04
C ALA A 140 19.60 -2.40 -8.36
N PRO A 141 19.69 -2.57 -7.02
CA PRO A 141 20.92 -2.31 -6.29
C PRO A 141 22.02 -3.29 -6.71
N ASP A 142 23.26 -2.81 -6.79
CA ASP A 142 24.41 -3.69 -6.97
C ASP A 142 24.65 -4.51 -5.70
N LEU A 143 24.48 -5.82 -5.82
CA LEU A 143 24.62 -6.78 -4.72
C LEU A 143 25.92 -7.60 -4.81
N ASP A 144 26.80 -7.34 -5.79
CA ASP A 144 28.12 -7.96 -5.86
C ASP A 144 29.10 -7.28 -4.90
N VAL A 145 28.77 -7.34 -3.61
CA VAL A 145 29.49 -6.66 -2.53
C VAL A 145 29.73 -7.59 -1.34
N GLU A 146 30.86 -7.42 -0.66
CA GLU A 146 31.17 -8.22 0.54
C GLU A 146 30.43 -7.71 1.80
N ARG A 147 29.91 -6.47 1.78
CA ARG A 147 29.29 -5.84 2.95
C ARG A 147 28.20 -4.86 2.56
N ALA A 148 27.01 -5.06 3.13
CA ALA A 148 25.94 -4.09 3.18
C ALA A 148 25.79 -3.53 4.62
N VAL A 149 25.38 -2.26 4.74
CA VAL A 149 25.12 -1.61 6.04
C VAL A 149 23.67 -1.12 6.05
N VAL A 150 22.90 -1.55 7.04
CA VAL A 150 21.50 -1.12 7.22
C VAL A 150 21.41 -0.16 8.41
N ILE A 151 20.86 1.03 8.17
CA ILE A 151 20.68 2.05 9.22
C ILE A 151 19.25 1.97 9.76
N GLY A 152 19.11 1.55 11.02
CA GLY A 152 17.84 1.53 11.74
C GLY A 152 17.69 0.32 12.65
N ASN A 153 16.82 0.46 13.67
CA ASN A 153 16.56 -0.57 14.67
C ASN A 153 15.08 -1.03 14.66
N GLY A 154 14.47 -1.06 13.47
CA GLY A 154 13.08 -1.48 13.27
C GLY A 154 12.96 -2.82 12.53
N ASN A 155 11.75 -3.38 12.47
CA ASN A 155 11.51 -4.65 11.78
C ASN A 155 11.87 -4.60 10.28
N VAL A 156 11.68 -3.46 9.62
CA VAL A 156 12.09 -3.29 8.21
C VAL A 156 13.60 -3.43 8.04
N ALA A 157 14.41 -2.96 9.00
CA ALA A 157 15.86 -3.17 8.96
C ALA A 157 16.22 -4.67 9.04
N LEU A 158 15.45 -5.43 9.83
CA LEU A 158 15.59 -6.90 9.88
C LEU A 158 15.09 -7.56 8.59
N ASP A 159 14.03 -7.07 7.96
CA ASP A 159 13.55 -7.56 6.67
C ASP A 159 14.63 -7.41 5.59
N VAL A 160 15.22 -6.22 5.46
CA VAL A 160 16.33 -5.96 4.53
C VAL A 160 17.52 -6.88 4.84
N ALA A 161 17.95 -6.94 6.11
CA ALA A 161 19.09 -7.77 6.49
C ALA A 161 18.86 -9.27 6.20
N ARG A 162 17.65 -9.79 6.45
CA ARG A 162 17.32 -11.19 6.15
C ARG A 162 17.36 -11.45 4.65
N ILE A 163 16.72 -10.62 3.83
CA ILE A 163 16.70 -10.80 2.37
C ILE A 163 18.11 -10.79 1.77
N LEU A 164 19.02 -9.98 2.33
CA LEU A 164 20.42 -9.93 1.87
C LEU A 164 21.26 -11.17 2.23
N ILE A 165 20.88 -11.94 3.26
CA ILE A 165 21.71 -13.05 3.77
C ILE A 165 21.04 -14.42 3.67
N SER A 166 19.76 -14.48 3.30
CA SER A 166 19.03 -15.73 3.09
C SER A 166 19.54 -16.47 1.85
N GLU A 167 19.51 -17.80 1.89
CA GLU A 167 19.78 -18.61 0.71
C GLU A 167 18.74 -18.32 -0.39
N PRO A 168 19.16 -18.24 -1.68
CA PRO A 168 18.25 -18.00 -2.81
C PRO A 168 17.16 -19.06 -2.99
#